data_AF-A0A7S0SHQ7-F1
#
_entry.id   AF-A0A7S0SHQ7-F1
#
_cell.length_a   1.000
_cell.length_b   1.000
_cell.length_c   1.000
_cell.angle_alpha   90.00
_cell.angle_beta   90.00
_cell.angle_gamma   90.00
#
_symmetry.space_group_name_H-M   'P 1'
#
loop_
_entity.id
_entity.type
_entity.pdbx_description
1 polymer ?
#
loop_
_entity_poly.entity_id
_entity_poly.type
_entity_poly.pdbx_seq_one_letter_code
_entity_poly.pdbx_strand_id
1 'polypeptide(L)'
;VCARRRAAAAAAGSSSARQVTVTLHVKAHPTFVSDAMCKDVRATVAAMCESGDAAVAVMGHRWNSHIESGAWVIKPAFAWAQPQPLWELPRGARNSLAAEDLVVIKGDANYRRLLGDRVWALDTPFAEVAAYF
;
A
#
# COMPACT_ATOMS: atom_id res chain seq x y z
N VAL A 1 22.77 12.31 -4.99
CA VAL A 1 22.02 13.47 -4.46
C VAL A 1 20.55 13.10 -4.57
N CYS A 2 19.85 12.58 -3.56
CA CYS A 2 19.66 13.07 -2.20
C CYS A 2 19.64 11.86 -1.23
N ALA A 3 20.71 11.71 -0.45
CA ALA A 3 20.75 10.74 0.65
C ALA A 3 20.24 11.45 1.91
N ARG A 4 19.06 11.07 2.41
CA ARG A 4 18.61 11.52 3.73
C ARG A 4 19.09 10.53 4.78
N ARG A 5 20.02 11.02 5.60
CA ARG A 5 20.54 10.41 6.81
C ARG A 5 19.40 10.07 7.78
N ARG A 6 19.38 8.85 8.33
CA ARG A 6 18.70 8.60 9.61
C ARG A 6 19.60 9.15 10.71
N ALA A 7 19.17 10.22 11.37
CA ALA A 7 19.71 10.59 12.67
C ALA A 7 19.05 9.67 13.72
N ALA A 8 19.86 8.87 14.39
CA ALA A 8 19.47 8.26 15.66
C ALA A 8 19.92 9.23 16.77
N ALA A 9 18.96 9.70 17.58
CA ALA A 9 19.22 10.36 18.84
C ALA A 9 18.51 9.57 19.95
N ALA A 10 19.20 9.40 21.07
CA ALA A 10 18.88 8.45 22.13
C ALA A 10 17.91 8.99 23.20
N ALA A 11 17.14 8.05 23.75
CA ALA A 11 16.60 7.89 25.12
C ALA A 11 15.93 9.07 25.87
N ALA A 12 14.63 8.91 26.17
CA ALA A 12 14.03 9.19 27.48
C ALA A 12 12.67 8.44 27.58
N GLY A 13 12.34 7.92 28.77
CA GLY A 13 11.17 7.07 29.00
C GLY A 13 9.83 7.73 28.67
N SER A 14 9.18 7.23 27.64
CA SER A 14 7.72 7.12 27.55
C SER A 14 7.44 5.75 26.95
N SER A 15 6.29 5.15 27.28
CA SER A 15 5.81 3.96 26.56
C SER A 15 5.76 4.30 25.07
N SER A 16 6.82 3.95 24.34
CA SER A 16 6.95 4.14 22.90
C SER A 16 5.90 3.25 22.25
N ALA A 17 4.68 3.78 22.07
CA ALA A 17 3.66 3.14 21.26
C ALA A 17 4.31 2.77 19.92
N ARG A 18 4.23 1.49 19.54
CA ARG A 18 4.78 1.01 18.27
C ARG A 18 4.21 1.88 17.16
N GLN A 19 5.07 2.67 16.52
CA GLN A 19 4.66 3.52 15.41
C GLN A 19 4.27 2.60 14.25
N VAL A 20 2.98 2.52 13.94
CA VAL A 20 2.47 1.76 12.80
C VAL A 20 2.59 2.62 11.55
N THR A 21 3.25 2.08 10.52
CA THR A 21 3.31 2.68 9.20
C THR A 21 2.40 1.90 8.26
N VAL A 22 1.65 2.61 7.40
CA VAL A 22 0.81 2.02 6.36
C VAL A 22 1.38 2.38 5.01
N THR A 23 1.84 1.40 4.24
CA THR A 23 2.30 1.59 2.86
C THR A 23 1.16 1.38 1.87
N LEU A 24 0.74 2.43 1.17
CA LEU A 24 -0.24 2.38 0.09
C LEU A 24 0.47 2.17 -1.24
N HIS A 25 0.50 0.92 -1.71
CA HIS A 25 1.03 0.57 -3.03
C HIS A 25 -0.01 0.88 -4.13
N VAL A 26 0.28 1.91 -4.93
CA VAL A 26 -0.63 2.43 -5.97
C VAL A 26 -0.04 2.29 -7.37
N LYS A 27 -0.85 2.30 -8.41
CA LYS A 27 -0.36 2.19 -9.79
C LYS A 27 0.42 3.46 -10.17
N ALA A 28 1.52 3.28 -10.92
CA ALA A 28 2.32 4.40 -11.41
C ALA A 28 1.72 5.09 -12.65
N HIS A 29 0.78 4.43 -13.35
CA HIS A 29 0.08 4.96 -14.52
C HIS A 29 -1.37 4.46 -14.54
N PRO A 30 -2.26 5.10 -15.34
CA PRO A 30 -3.64 4.67 -15.48
C PRO A 30 -3.71 3.19 -15.89
N THR A 31 -4.45 2.41 -15.11
CA THR A 31 -4.58 0.95 -15.24
C THR A 31 -6.00 0.58 -14.86
N PHE A 32 -6.64 -0.35 -15.60
CA PHE A 32 -8.00 -0.85 -15.31
C PHE A 32 -9.04 0.21 -14.90
N VAL A 33 -9.05 1.35 -15.59
CA VAL A 33 -10.00 2.48 -15.40
C VAL A 33 -9.92 3.14 -14.01
N SER A 34 -10.25 2.41 -12.94
CA SER A 34 -10.42 2.92 -11.59
C SER A 34 -9.31 2.51 -10.62
N ASP A 35 -8.23 1.87 -11.08
CA ASP A 35 -7.11 1.56 -10.19
C ASP A 35 -6.48 2.85 -9.67
N ALA A 36 -6.35 2.94 -8.35
CA ALA A 36 -5.83 4.12 -7.68
C ALA A 36 -4.36 4.40 -8.03
N MET A 37 -4.07 5.66 -8.33
CA MET A 37 -2.75 6.24 -8.43
C MET A 37 -2.49 7.21 -7.26
N CYS A 38 -1.26 7.73 -7.15
CA CYS A 38 -0.93 8.74 -6.15
C CYS A 38 -1.85 9.96 -6.16
N LYS A 39 -2.21 10.43 -7.36
CA LYS A 39 -3.08 11.60 -7.53
C LYS A 39 -4.48 11.35 -6.99
N ASP A 40 -5.01 10.14 -7.15
CA ASP A 40 -6.37 9.81 -6.76
C ASP A 40 -6.48 9.72 -5.25
N VAL A 41 -5.50 9.07 -4.58
CA VAL A 41 -5.43 9.06 -3.10
C VAL A 41 -5.39 10.48 -2.54
N ARG A 42 -4.54 11.35 -3.10
CA ARG A 42 -4.40 12.74 -2.62
C ARG A 42 -5.66 13.56 -2.90
N ALA A 43 -6.24 13.42 -4.08
CA ALA A 43 -7.48 14.10 -4.45
C ALA A 43 -8.66 13.67 -3.57
N THR A 44 -8.77 12.36 -3.26
CA THR A 44 -9.80 11.86 -2.34
C THR A 44 -9.63 12.46 -0.95
N VAL A 45 -8.41 12.47 -0.40
CA VAL A 45 -8.18 13.07 0.93
C VAL A 45 -8.48 14.57 0.93
N ALA A 46 -8.06 15.31 -0.10
CA ALA A 46 -8.37 16.74 -0.23
C ALA A 46 -9.89 16.99 -0.30
N ALA A 47 -10.60 16.24 -1.13
CA ALA A 47 -12.06 16.33 -1.24
C ALA A 47 -12.76 15.98 0.08
N MET A 48 -12.21 15.05 0.87
CA MET A 48 -12.73 14.75 2.21
C MET A 48 -12.50 15.92 3.18
N CYS A 49 -11.32 16.53 3.19
CA CYS A 49 -11.05 17.73 4.01
C CYS A 49 -12.00 18.89 3.69
N GLU A 50 -12.37 19.05 2.42
CA GLU A 50 -13.25 20.13 1.93
C GLU A 50 -14.75 19.76 1.99
N SER A 51 -15.08 18.59 2.54
CA SER A 51 -16.47 18.12 2.60
C SER A 51 -17.33 19.02 3.48
N GLY A 52 -18.54 19.31 3.03
CA GLY A 52 -19.57 19.97 3.85
C GLY A 52 -20.12 19.07 4.97
N ASP A 53 -19.86 17.77 4.93
CA ASP A 53 -20.18 16.84 6.02
C ASP A 53 -19.07 16.87 7.08
N ALA A 54 -19.43 17.21 8.32
CA ALA A 54 -18.48 17.39 9.40
C ALA A 54 -17.71 16.10 9.75
N ALA A 55 -18.34 14.92 9.67
CA ALA A 55 -17.67 13.67 9.98
C ALA A 55 -16.67 13.28 8.89
N VAL A 56 -17.01 13.53 7.62
CA VAL A 56 -16.10 13.34 6.49
C VAL A 56 -14.91 14.29 6.58
N ALA A 57 -15.13 15.57 6.88
CA ALA A 57 -14.07 16.57 7.06
C ALA A 57 -13.09 16.18 8.17
N VAL A 58 -13.60 15.75 9.33
CA VAL A 58 -12.77 15.26 10.45
C VAL A 58 -11.92 14.06 10.01
N MET A 59 -12.49 13.13 9.25
CA MET A 59 -11.75 11.98 8.74
C MET A 59 -10.69 12.39 7.71
N GLY A 60 -11.02 13.31 6.80
CA GLY A 60 -10.10 13.86 5.81
C GLY A 60 -8.87 14.50 6.47
N HIS A 61 -9.07 15.39 7.44
CA HIS A 61 -7.98 16.03 8.17
C HIS A 61 -7.12 15.02 8.94
N ARG A 62 -7.74 14.01 9.55
CA ARG A 62 -7.01 12.93 10.21
C ARG A 62 -6.12 12.17 9.22
N TRP A 63 -6.66 11.78 8.06
CA TRP A 63 -5.89 11.05 7.04
C TRP A 63 -4.78 11.92 6.44
N ASN A 64 -5.06 13.21 6.22
CA ASN A 64 -4.04 14.16 5.76
C ASN A 64 -2.86 14.24 6.75
N SER A 65 -3.13 14.30 8.06
CA SER A 65 -2.06 14.31 9.07
C SER A 65 -1.24 13.00 9.09
N HIS A 66 -1.84 11.85 8.79
CA HIS A 66 -1.10 10.59 8.61
C HIS A 66 -0.18 10.64 7.39
N ILE A 67 -0.61 11.26 6.28
CA ILE A 67 0.23 11.44 5.09
C ILE A 67 1.38 12.41 5.37
N GLU A 68 1.10 13.55 6.02
CA GLU A 68 2.10 14.59 6.32
C GLU A 68 3.16 14.12 7.32
N SER A 69 2.76 13.35 8.32
CA SER A 69 3.68 12.77 9.32
C SER A 69 4.50 11.59 8.79
N GLY A 70 4.17 11.05 7.61
CA GLY A 70 4.77 9.84 7.07
C GLY A 70 4.29 8.54 7.72
N ALA A 71 3.25 8.60 8.56
CA ALA A 71 2.57 7.39 9.05
C ALA A 71 1.88 6.63 7.91
N TRP A 72 1.39 7.33 6.88
CA TRP A 72 0.93 6.75 5.63
C TRP A 72 1.90 7.11 4.49
N VAL A 73 2.44 6.08 3.82
CA VAL A 73 3.39 6.24 2.71
C VAL A 73 2.72 5.80 1.41
N ILE A 74 2.53 6.74 0.48
CA ILE A 74 1.96 6.44 -0.85
C ILE A 74 3.11 6.11 -1.82
N LYS A 75 3.18 4.88 -2.30
CA LYS A 75 4.31 4.37 -3.10
C LYS A 75 3.87 3.88 -4.49
N PRO A 76 4.00 4.72 -5.54
CA PRO A 76 3.68 4.31 -6.90
C PRO A 76 4.77 3.39 -7.44
N ALA A 77 4.38 2.34 -8.19
CA ALA A 77 5.33 1.56 -8.98
C ALA A 77 4.69 0.91 -10.20
N PHE A 78 5.48 0.75 -11.27
CA PHE A 78 5.08 0.02 -12.48
C PHE A 78 4.92 -1.49 -12.23
N ALA A 79 5.56 -2.03 -11.19
CA ALA A 79 5.44 -3.44 -10.78
C ALA A 79 3.97 -3.86 -10.52
N TRP A 80 3.14 -2.92 -10.09
CA TRP A 80 1.73 -3.17 -9.77
C TRP A 80 0.83 -3.27 -11.01
N ALA A 81 1.30 -2.84 -12.18
CA ALA A 81 0.57 -2.90 -13.45
C ALA A 81 1.16 -3.92 -14.44
N GLN A 82 2.09 -4.75 -13.98
CA GLN A 82 2.70 -5.81 -14.79
C GLN A 82 1.70 -6.96 -15.07
N PRO A 83 1.73 -7.58 -16.26
CA PRO A 83 0.83 -8.70 -16.59
C PRO A 83 1.20 -10.00 -15.88
N GLN A 84 2.44 -10.12 -15.38
CA GLN A 84 2.93 -11.32 -14.72
C GLN A 84 2.22 -11.59 -13.38
N PRO A 85 2.11 -12.86 -12.97
CA PRO A 85 1.68 -13.25 -11.62
C PRO A 85 2.58 -12.66 -10.53
N LEU A 86 2.08 -12.53 -9.29
CA LEU A 86 2.88 -11.85 -8.25
C LEU A 86 4.13 -12.63 -7.80
N TRP A 87 4.21 -13.95 -8.02
CA TRP A 87 5.44 -14.72 -7.75
C TRP A 87 6.60 -14.36 -8.69
N GLU A 88 6.31 -13.65 -9.79
CA GLU A 88 7.27 -13.08 -10.74
C GLU A 88 7.51 -11.56 -10.51
N LEU A 89 7.06 -11.00 -9.39
CA LEU A 89 7.33 -9.60 -9.06
C LEU A 89 8.84 -9.30 -9.12
N PRO A 90 9.23 -8.12 -9.67
CA PRO A 90 10.61 -7.69 -9.60
C PRO A 90 11.14 -7.71 -8.17
N ARG A 91 12.41 -8.11 -7.99
CA ARG A 91 13.04 -8.32 -6.67
C ARG A 91 12.78 -7.18 -5.68
N GLY A 92 12.86 -5.92 -6.13
CA GLY A 92 12.61 -4.77 -5.26
C GLY A 92 11.17 -4.67 -4.74
N ALA A 93 10.18 -5.05 -5.55
CA ALA A 93 8.76 -5.08 -5.14
C ALA A 93 8.49 -6.25 -4.20
N ARG A 94 9.00 -7.45 -4.52
CA ARG A 94 8.89 -8.65 -3.67
C ARG A 94 9.50 -8.42 -2.29
N ASN A 95 10.72 -7.88 -2.25
CA ASN A 95 11.39 -7.53 -0.99
C ASN A 95 10.65 -6.45 -0.20
N SER A 96 9.92 -5.55 -0.87
CA SER A 96 9.10 -4.56 -0.17
C SER A 96 7.93 -5.23 0.54
N LEU A 97 7.24 -6.18 -0.11
CA LEU A 97 6.13 -6.92 0.51
C LEU A 97 6.59 -7.83 1.65
N ALA A 98 7.70 -8.55 1.45
CA ALA A 98 8.26 -9.46 2.45
C ALA A 98 8.75 -8.77 3.74
N ALA A 99 8.93 -7.44 3.70
CA ALA A 99 9.34 -6.65 4.85
C ALA A 99 8.16 -6.12 5.69
N GLU A 100 6.93 -6.27 5.21
CA GLU A 100 5.72 -5.79 5.91
C GLU A 100 5.21 -6.85 6.89
N ASP A 101 4.70 -6.42 8.06
CA ASP A 101 4.10 -7.33 9.05
C ASP A 101 2.77 -7.93 8.56
N LEU A 102 2.07 -7.22 7.66
CA LEU A 102 0.78 -7.62 7.08
C LEU A 102 0.61 -6.99 5.69
N VAL A 103 0.25 -7.81 4.70
CA VAL A 103 -0.06 -7.36 3.34
C VAL A 103 -1.54 -7.57 3.05
N VAL A 104 -2.24 -6.50 2.67
CA VAL A 104 -3.65 -6.55 2.24
C VAL A 104 -3.73 -6.35 0.72
N ILE A 105 -4.14 -7.41 0.02
CA ILE A 105 -4.32 -7.38 -1.44
C ILE A 105 -5.80 -7.12 -1.75
N LYS A 106 -6.09 -6.07 -2.52
CA LYS A 106 -7.46 -5.61 -2.78
C LYS A 106 -7.89 -5.87 -4.22
N GLY A 107 -9.11 -6.39 -4.38
CA GLY A 107 -9.82 -6.45 -5.65
C GLY A 107 -9.47 -7.66 -6.52
N ASP A 108 -10.35 -7.92 -7.50
CA ASP A 108 -10.28 -9.07 -8.41
C ASP A 108 -8.99 -9.11 -9.22
N ALA A 109 -8.58 -8.00 -9.84
CA ALA A 109 -7.38 -7.95 -10.66
C ALA A 109 -6.11 -8.39 -9.90
N ASN A 110 -5.98 -8.00 -8.62
CA ASN A 110 -4.84 -8.44 -7.81
C ASN A 110 -5.01 -9.88 -7.30
N TYR A 111 -6.23 -10.34 -7.03
CA TYR A 111 -6.51 -11.74 -6.67
C TYR A 111 -6.14 -12.69 -7.82
N ARG A 112 -6.55 -12.35 -9.05
CA ARG A 112 -6.16 -13.07 -10.26
C ARG A 112 -4.65 -13.11 -10.43
N ARG A 113 -3.95 -11.98 -10.25
CA ARG A 113 -2.47 -11.97 -10.29
C ARG A 113 -1.82 -12.77 -9.16
N LEU A 114 -2.41 -12.78 -7.97
CA LEU A 114 -1.92 -13.56 -6.83
C LEU A 114 -1.97 -15.07 -7.14
N LEU A 115 -3.03 -15.52 -7.80
CA LEU A 115 -3.23 -16.92 -8.21
C LEU A 115 -2.65 -17.25 -9.60
N GLY A 116 -2.08 -16.26 -10.27
CA GLY A 116 -1.62 -16.32 -11.66
C GLY A 116 -2.70 -16.63 -12.69
N ASP A 117 -3.96 -16.30 -12.37
CA ASP A 117 -5.13 -16.45 -13.24
C ASP A 117 -5.32 -17.88 -13.76
N ARG A 118 -4.95 -18.87 -12.93
CA ARG A 118 -5.01 -20.30 -13.26
C ARG A 118 -6.30 -20.95 -12.76
N VAL A 119 -6.64 -22.06 -13.40
CA VAL A 119 -7.73 -22.95 -12.96
C VAL A 119 -7.19 -23.88 -11.87
N TRP A 120 -7.27 -23.44 -10.62
CA TRP A 120 -6.95 -24.26 -9.45
C TRP A 120 -8.12 -25.18 -9.10
N ALA A 121 -7.83 -26.33 -8.48
CA ALA A 121 -8.89 -27.12 -7.86
C ALA A 121 -9.51 -26.32 -6.71
N LEU A 122 -10.83 -26.41 -6.52
CA LEU A 122 -11.54 -25.59 -5.52
C LEU A 122 -11.13 -25.92 -4.08
N ASP A 123 -10.52 -27.09 -3.86
CA ASP A 123 -9.99 -27.57 -2.59
C ASP A 123 -8.48 -27.34 -2.44
N THR A 124 -7.79 -26.76 -3.44
CA THR A 124 -6.39 -26.39 -3.29
C THR A 124 -6.22 -25.42 -2.12
N PRO A 125 -5.41 -25.75 -1.09
CA PRO A 125 -5.19 -24.87 0.03
C PRO A 125 -4.59 -23.54 -0.43
N PHE A 126 -5.20 -22.42 -0.03
CA PHE A 126 -4.79 -21.09 -0.49
C PHE A 126 -3.31 -20.78 -0.22
N ALA A 127 -2.77 -21.29 0.89
CA ALA A 127 -1.37 -21.12 1.27
C ALA A 127 -0.39 -21.75 0.26
N GLU A 128 -0.76 -22.85 -0.41
CA GLU A 128 0.08 -23.48 -1.43
C GLU A 128 0.27 -22.58 -2.65
N VAL A 129 -0.71 -21.71 -2.92
CA VAL A 129 -0.67 -20.80 -4.07
C VAL A 129 -0.09 -19.44 -3.70
N ALA A 130 -0.44 -18.89 -2.53
CA ALA A 130 -0.20 -17.48 -2.20
C ALA A 130 0.99 -17.20 -1.26
N ALA A 131 1.60 -18.23 -0.63
CA ALA A 131 2.66 -18.04 0.37
C ALA A 131 4.07 -17.89 -0.24
N TYR A 132 4.27 -16.87 -1.10
CA TYR A 132 5.54 -16.68 -1.83
C TYR A 132 6.20 -15.30 -1.64
N PHE A 133 5.70 -14.48 -0.72
CA PHE A 133 6.36 -13.26 -0.27
C PHE A 133 6.31 -13.18 1.26
#